data_AF-A0A355HCY2-F1
#
_entry.id   AF-A0A355HCY2-F1
#
_cell.length_a   1.000
_cell.length_b   1.000
_cell.length_c   1.000
_cell.angle_alpha   90.00
_cell.angle_beta   90.00
_cell.angle_gamma   90.00
#
_symmetry.space_group_name_H-M   'P 1'
#
loop_
_entity.id
_entity.type
_entity.pdbx_description
1 polymer ?
#
loop_
_entity_poly.entity_id
_entity_poly.type
_entity_poly.pdbx_seq_one_letter_code
_entity_poly.pdbx_strand_id
1 'polypeptide(L)' 'MIACHCRAMSLDQAEETIYADFNADAYNDLIEYQFSNIVKLISGLGMGEPIQEKVQKELSTNLASLMVVEN' A
#
# COMPACT_ATOMS: atom_id res chain seq x y z
N MET A 1 -5.21 4.77 -17.89
CA MET A 1 -5.58 3.48 -18.51
C MET A 1 -4.31 2.78 -18.96
N ILE A 2 -3.77 1.90 -18.12
CA ILE A 2 -2.61 1.05 -18.45
C ILE A 2 -3.15 -0.36 -18.64
N ALA A 3 -3.13 -0.85 -19.88
CA ALA A 3 -3.52 -2.22 -20.19
C ALA A 3 -2.33 -3.16 -19.90
N CYS A 4 -2.43 -3.98 -18.85
CA CYS A 4 -1.47 -5.04 -18.59
C CYS A 4 -1.91 -6.33 -19.29
N HIS A 5 -0.98 -6.97 -20.00
CA HIS A 5 -1.20 -8.21 -20.73
C HIS A 5 -1.11 -9.40 -19.75
N CYS A 6 -2.22 -9.75 -19.10
CA CYS A 6 -2.30 -10.96 -18.28
C CYS A 6 -2.53 -12.18 -19.18
N ARG A 7 -1.63 -13.17 -19.08
CA ARG A 7 -1.80 -14.50 -19.70
C ARG A 7 -3.18 -15.06 -19.36
N ALA A 8 -3.92 -15.44 -20.38
CA ALA A 8 -5.26 -16.00 -20.30
C ALA A 8 -5.33 -17.19 -19.33
N MET A 9 -6.06 -17.03 -18.23
CA MET A 9 -6.76 -18.15 -17.60
C MET A 9 -8.06 -18.32 -18.38
N SER A 10 -8.25 -19.47 -19.03
CA SER A 10 -9.47 -19.76 -19.77
C SER A 10 -10.64 -19.89 -18.80
N LEU A 11 -11.47 -18.85 -18.69
CA LEU A 11 -12.84 -18.99 -18.23
C LEU A 11 -13.76 -18.77 -19.42
N ASP A 12 -14.50 -19.82 -19.74
CA ASP A 12 -15.49 -19.90 -20.80
C ASP A 12 -16.75 -19.14 -20.35
N GLN A 13 -16.69 -17.81 -20.36
CA GLN A 13 -17.87 -16.95 -20.18
C GLN A 13 -17.81 -15.82 -21.21
N ALA A 14 -18.80 -15.83 -22.10
CA ALA A 14 -18.96 -14.89 -23.19
C ALA A 14 -18.98 -13.44 -22.68
N GLU A 15 -18.06 -12.63 -23.20
CA GLU A 15 -18.10 -11.15 -23.22
C GLU A 15 -18.40 -10.42 -21.90
N GLU A 16 -18.05 -10.96 -20.73
CA GLU A 16 -18.04 -10.17 -19.51
C GLU A 16 -16.72 -9.40 -19.46
N THR A 17 -16.77 -8.09 -19.77
CA THR A 17 -15.63 -7.20 -19.59
C THR A 17 -15.32 -7.14 -18.09
N ILE A 18 -14.31 -7.89 -17.66
CA ILE A 18 -13.85 -7.89 -16.27
C ILE A 18 -13.19 -6.54 -16.01
N TYR A 19 -13.93 -5.63 -15.37
CA TYR A 19 -13.37 -4.42 -14.77
C TYR A 19 -12.60 -4.83 -13.51
N ALA A 20 -11.34 -5.22 -13.68
CA ALA A 20 -10.42 -5.29 -12.57
C ALA A 20 -10.05 -3.86 -12.17
N ASP A 21 -10.45 -3.47 -10.97
CA ASP A 21 -10.04 -2.22 -10.35
C ASP A 21 -8.53 -2.31 -10.03
N PHE A 22 -7.72 -1.87 -11.00
CA PHE A 22 -6.29 -1.67 -10.82
C PHE A 22 -6.01 -0.25 -10.30
N ASN A 23 -6.90 0.33 -9.48
CA ASN A 23 -6.63 1.63 -8.86
C ASN A 23 -5.40 1.55 -7.95
N ALA A 24 -4.68 2.67 -7.87
CA ALA A 24 -3.64 2.81 -6.87
C ALA A 24 -4.22 2.80 -5.45
N ASP A 25 -5.53 2.97 -5.27
CA ASP A 25 -6.20 2.93 -3.97
C ASP A 25 -6.00 1.58 -3.27
N ALA A 26 -6.14 0.44 -3.97
CA ALA A 26 -5.87 -0.87 -3.37
C ALA A 26 -4.40 -1.02 -2.91
N TYR A 27 -3.46 -0.39 -3.61
CA TYR A 27 -2.04 -0.39 -3.23
C TYR A 27 -1.74 0.59 -2.10
N ASN A 28 -2.34 1.79 -2.13
CA ASN A 28 -2.22 2.81 -1.10
C ASN A 28 -2.83 2.31 0.23
N ASP A 29 -4.00 1.67 0.19
CA ASP A 29 -4.66 1.04 1.34
C ASP A 29 -3.77 -0.04 1.97
N LEU A 30 -3.15 -0.89 1.14
CA LEU A 30 -2.23 -1.92 1.61
C LEU A 30 -0.99 -1.28 2.25
N ILE A 31 -0.43 -0.23 1.65
CA ILE A 31 0.73 0.50 2.16
C ILE A 31 0.39 1.16 3.51
N GLU A 32 -0.75 1.81 3.64
CA GLU A 32 -1.22 2.42 4.89
C GLU A 32 -1.45 1.37 6.00
N TYR A 33 -2.08 0.25 5.67
CA TYR A 33 -2.33 -0.83 6.62
C TYR A 33 -1.03 -1.42 7.16
N GLN A 34 -0.06 -1.71 6.28
CA GLN A 34 1.25 -2.23 6.70
C GLN A 34 2.01 -1.20 7.54
N PHE A 35 1.93 0.08 7.17
CA PHE A 35 2.54 1.15 7.93
C PHE A 35 1.99 1.26 9.35
N SER A 36 0.67 1.16 9.52
CA SER A 36 0.01 1.15 10.84
C SER A 36 0.55 0.02 11.73
N ASN A 37 0.77 -1.17 11.16
CA ASN A 37 1.33 -2.30 11.90
C ASN A 37 2.78 -2.06 12.33
N ILE A 38 3.60 -1.44 11.47
CA ILE A 38 4.99 -1.09 11.78
C ILE A 38 5.05 -0.07 12.93
N VAL A 39 4.22 0.97 12.89
CA VAL A 39 4.15 1.98 13.96
C VAL A 39 3.74 1.36 15.29
N LYS A 40 2.76 0.44 15.29
CA LYS A 40 2.37 -0.30 16.49
C LYS A 40 3.50 -1.15 17.05
N LEU A 41 4.24 -1.85 16.17
CA LEU A 41 5.35 -2.69 16.57
C LEU A 41 6.50 -1.86 17.18
N ILE A 42 6.85 -0.73 16.56
CA ILE A 42 7.87 0.20 17.06
C ILE A 42 7.46 0.83 18.37
N SER A 43 6.18 1.13 18.55
CA SER A 43 5.66 1.66 19.81
C SER A 43 5.61 0.63 20.94
N GLY A 44 5.56 -0.66 20.60
CA GLY A 44 5.61 -1.77 21.55
C GLY A 44 7.04 -2.27 21.86
N LEU A 45 7.99 -2.01 20.96
CA LEU A 45 9.41 -2.16 21.25
C LEU A 45 9.79 -1.05 22.22
N GLY A 46 10.21 -1.39 23.44
CA GLY A 46 10.60 -0.45 24.50
C GLY A 46 11.83 0.40 24.17
N MET A 47 11.76 1.16 23.07
CA MET A 47 12.71 2.18 22.67
C MET A 47 12.43 3.43 23.52
N GLY A 48 13.48 4.11 23.95
CA GLY A 48 13.31 5.39 24.66
C GLY A 48 12.55 6.40 23.79
N GLU A 49 11.67 7.18 24.41
CA GLU A 49 10.81 8.18 23.75
C GLU A 49 11.49 9.00 22.64
N PRO A 50 12.70 9.59 22.82
CA PRO A 50 13.33 10.40 21.78
C PRO A 50 13.76 9.61 20.54
N ILE A 51 14.05 8.31 20.70
CA ILE A 51 14.39 7.42 19.58
C ILE A 51 13.11 7.03 18.84
N GLN A 52 12.06 6.69 19.59
CA GLN A 52 10.76 6.32 19.04
C GLN A 52 10.17 7.46 18.19
N GLU A 53 10.20 8.70 18.68
CA GLU A 53 9.69 9.87 17.95
C GLU A 53 10.45 10.10 16.64
N LYS A 54 11.79 10.01 16.67
CA LYS A 54 12.62 10.18 15.48
C LYS A 54 12.33 9.13 14.41
N VAL A 55 12.22 7.86 14.83
CA VAL A 55 11.91 6.74 13.93
C VAL A 55 10.51 6.90 13.34
N GLN A 56 9.51 7.29 14.15
CA GLN A 56 8.15 7.51 13.69
C GLN A 56 8.07 8.64 12.64
N LYS A 57 8.85 9.71 12.84
CA LYS A 57 8.92 10.86 11.91
C LYS A 57 9.54 10.47 10.55
N GLU A 58 10.66 9.75 10.57
CA GLU A 58 11.31 9.27 9.33
C GLU A 58 10.39 8.32 8.56
N LEU A 59 9.75 7.38 9.27
CA LEU A 59 8.80 6.46 8.67
C LEU A 59 7.61 7.19 8.03
N SER A 60 7.03 8.17 8.71
CA SER A 60 5.88 8.92 8.18
C SER A 60 6.25 9.70 6.90
N THR A 61 7.47 10.23 6.85
CA THR A 61 8.00 10.90 5.65
C THR A 61 8.16 9.92 4.49
N ASN A 62 8.66 8.71 4.77
CA ASN A 62 8.82 7.67 3.76
C ASN A 62 7.45 7.16 3.24
N LEU A 63 6.44 7.06 4.11
CA LEU A 63 5.08 6.69 3.70
C LEU A 63 4.52 7.68 2.68
N ALA A 64 4.60 8.98 2.99
CA ALA A 64 4.15 10.03 2.08
C ALA A 64 4.87 10.01 0.72
N SER A 65 6.12 9.54 0.66
CA SER A 65 6.85 9.36 -0.59
C SER A 65 6.45 8.12 -1.39
N LEU A 66 5.87 7.12 -0.72
CA LEU A 66 5.45 5.84 -1.31
C LEU A 66 4.00 5.85 -1.79
N MET A 67 3.14 6.64 -1.16
CA MET A 67 1.75 6.79 -1.59
C MET A 67 1.71 7.43 -2.98
N VAL A 68 1.07 6.73 -3.93
CA VAL A 68 0.87 7.26 -5.28
C VAL A 68 -0.30 8.22 -5.23
N VAL A 69 -0.04 9.51 -5.41
CA VAL A 69 -1.09 10.50 -5.64
C VAL A 69 -1.53 10.36 -7.09
N GLU A 70 -2.71 9.78 -7.32
CA GLU A 70 -3.34 9.84 -8.64
C GLU A 70 -3.54 11.33 -8.99
N ASN A 71 -2.94 11.78 -10.09
CA ASN A 71 -3.10 13.12 -10.65
C ASN A 71 -4.33 13.20 -11.57
#